data_AF-A0A0G4MPZ3-F1
#
_entry.id   AF-A0A0G4MPZ3-F1
#
_cell.length_a   1.000
_cell.length_b   1.000
_cell.length_c   1.000
_cell.angle_alpha   90.00
_cell.angle_beta   90.00
_cell.angle_gamma   90.00
#
_symmetry.space_group_name_H-M   'P 1'
#
loop_
_entity.id
_entity.type
_entity.pdbx_description
1 polymer ?
#
loop_
_entity_poly.entity_id
_entity_poly.type
_entity_poly.pdbx_seq_one_letter_code
_entity_poly.pdbx_strand_id
1 'polypeptide(L)'
;MWESLKLPVRLRTFKSGVMVVQSSDRTDETTIKALKSWLADLHEFPPEREVAWDWRMFGRGVTARDAAERFGWSIGVAEEELEMAEERGVLCREEGIEGLKFWENFID
;
A
#
# COMPACT_ATOMS: atom_id res chain seq x y z
N MET A 1 -24.54 -0.09 13.47
CA MET A 1 -25.74 -0.64 12.79
C MET A 1 -25.41 -1.76 11.80
N TRP A 2 -24.19 -1.86 11.25
CA TRP A 2 -23.79 -2.95 10.34
C TRP A 2 -23.25 -4.21 11.04
N GLU A 3 -22.52 -4.07 12.15
CA GLU A 3 -21.92 -5.21 12.88
C GLU A 3 -22.96 -6.19 13.46
N SER A 4 -24.15 -5.69 13.81
CA SER A 4 -25.26 -6.52 14.32
C SER A 4 -25.84 -7.48 13.28
N LEU A 5 -25.54 -7.29 11.99
CA LEU A 5 -26.13 -8.07 10.89
C LEU A 5 -25.25 -9.23 10.42
N LYS A 6 -24.05 -9.42 10.98
CA LYS A 6 -23.07 -10.47 10.60
C LYS A 6 -22.84 -10.59 9.08
N LEU A 7 -22.90 -9.47 8.37
CA LEU A 7 -22.64 -9.46 6.94
C LEU A 7 -21.14 -9.67 6.67
N PRO A 8 -20.76 -10.28 5.54
CA PRO A 8 -19.35 -10.48 5.16
C PRO A 8 -18.67 -9.17 4.71
N VAL A 9 -19.26 -8.01 5.03
CA VAL A 9 -18.77 -6.69 4.63
C VAL A 9 -18.83 -5.72 5.82
N ARG A 10 -17.92 -4.75 5.82
CA ARG A 10 -17.84 -3.69 6.82
C ARG A 10 -17.63 -2.33 6.15
N LEU A 11 -18.14 -1.28 6.79
CA LEU A 11 -17.83 0.10 6.44
C LEU A 11 -16.54 0.49 7.20
N ARG A 12 -15.50 0.89 6.47
CA ARG A 12 -14.28 1.47 7.01
C ARG A 12 -14.26 2.97 6.68
N THR A 13 -13.89 3.77 7.66
CA THR A 13 -13.61 5.20 7.48
C THR A 13 -12.12 5.41 7.67
N PHE A 14 -11.45 5.96 6.66
CA PHE A 14 -10.04 6.31 6.76
C PHE A 14 -9.85 7.68 7.44
N LYS A 15 -8.60 8.04 7.73
CA LYS A 15 -8.28 9.28 8.46
C LYS A 15 -8.69 10.54 7.71
N SER A 16 -8.63 10.52 6.38
CA SER A 16 -9.15 11.61 5.52
C SER A 16 -10.68 11.80 5.61
N GLY A 17 -11.40 10.82 6.17
CA GLY A 17 -12.86 10.76 6.15
C GLY A 17 -13.43 9.97 4.98
N VAL A 18 -12.60 9.46 4.05
CA VAL A 18 -13.06 8.57 2.99
C VAL A 18 -13.70 7.32 3.60
N MET A 19 -14.89 6.96 3.09
CA MET A 19 -15.64 5.78 3.52
C MET A 19 -15.66 4.71 2.43
N VAL A 20 -15.32 3.49 2.80
CA VAL A 20 -15.25 2.34 1.88
C VAL A 20 -15.98 1.15 2.47
N VAL A 21 -16.77 0.49 1.63
CA VAL A 21 -17.32 -0.84 1.95
C VAL A 21 -16.32 -1.88 1.47
N GLN A 22 -15.86 -2.71 2.40
CA GLN A 22 -14.91 -3.77 2.10
C GLN A 22 -15.31 -5.07 2.79
N SER A 23 -14.74 -6.18 2.35
CA SER A 23 -14.94 -7.47 2.99
C SER A 23 -14.47 -7.44 4.45
N SER A 24 -15.16 -8.16 5.33
CA SER A 24 -14.90 -8.13 6.77
C SER A 24 -13.55 -8.76 7.16
N ASP A 25 -13.04 -9.66 6.33
CA ASP A 25 -11.72 -10.29 6.44
C ASP A 25 -10.55 -9.37 6.01
N ARG A 26 -10.82 -8.29 5.28
CA ARG A 26 -9.79 -7.32 4.87
C ARG A 26 -9.48 -6.35 6.01
N THR A 27 -8.47 -6.69 6.83
CA THR A 27 -7.92 -5.87 7.93
C THR A 27 -6.64 -5.15 7.54
N ASP A 28 -6.25 -4.14 8.32
CA ASP A 28 -4.97 -3.43 8.15
C ASP A 28 -3.80 -4.41 8.07
N GLU A 29 -3.78 -5.42 8.95
CA GLU A 29 -2.71 -6.43 9.00
C GLU A 29 -2.67 -7.28 7.73
N THR A 30 -3.84 -7.67 7.20
CA THR A 30 -3.90 -8.42 5.94
C THR A 30 -3.48 -7.59 4.74
N THR A 31 -3.85 -6.29 4.72
CA THR A 31 -3.45 -5.35 3.67
C THR A 31 -1.95 -5.10 3.72
N ILE A 32 -1.39 -4.83 4.91
CA ILE A 32 0.05 -4.64 5.12
C ILE A 32 0.82 -5.87 4.66
N LYS A 33 0.37 -7.07 5.03
CA LYS A 33 1.03 -8.32 4.59
C LYS A 33 1.03 -8.44 3.06
N ALA A 34 -0.07 -8.08 2.41
CA ALA A 34 -0.18 -8.10 0.96
C ALA A 34 0.75 -7.06 0.30
N LEU A 35 0.82 -5.84 0.84
CA LEU A 35 1.75 -4.79 0.40
C LEU A 35 3.20 -5.24 0.52
N LYS A 36 3.61 -5.79 1.68
CA LYS A 36 4.97 -6.31 1.90
C LYS A 36 5.32 -7.44 0.94
N SER A 37 4.40 -8.40 0.75
CA SER A 37 4.61 -9.50 -0.20
C SER A 37 4.82 -8.97 -1.61
N TRP A 38 4.01 -8.00 -2.03
CA TRP A 38 4.16 -7.41 -3.35
C TRP A 38 5.49 -6.65 -3.49
N LEU A 39 5.90 -5.85 -2.51
CA LEU A 39 7.18 -5.15 -2.55
C LEU A 39 8.36 -6.13 -2.61
N ALA A 40 8.29 -7.24 -1.87
CA ALA A 40 9.31 -8.30 -1.94
C ALA A 40 9.39 -8.92 -3.36
N ASP A 41 8.25 -9.17 -4.02
CA ASP A 41 8.23 -9.67 -5.40
C ASP A 41 8.98 -8.71 -6.36
N LEU A 42 8.96 -7.40 -6.10
CA LEU A 42 9.65 -6.41 -6.95
C LEU A 42 11.18 -6.52 -6.91
N HIS A 43 11.75 -7.30 -5.99
CA HIS A 43 13.18 -7.59 -5.96
C HIS A 43 13.58 -8.64 -7.01
N GLU A 44 12.62 -9.36 -7.61
CA GLU A 44 12.85 -10.35 -8.66
C GLU A 44 12.75 -9.75 -10.07
N PHE A 45 11.99 -8.66 -10.22
CA PHE A 45 11.72 -8.04 -11.51
C PHE A 45 12.55 -6.77 -11.71
N PRO A 46 13.39 -6.69 -12.76
CA PRO A 46 14.21 -5.51 -12.99
C PRO A 46 13.31 -4.28 -13.25
N PRO A 47 13.72 -3.08 -12.77
CA PRO A 47 13.04 -1.84 -13.10
C PRO A 47 13.03 -1.58 -14.61
N GLU A 48 12.04 -0.84 -15.10
CA GLU A 48 11.93 -0.51 -16.53
C GLU A 48 13.08 0.36 -17.05
N ARG A 49 13.74 1.10 -16.15
CA ARG A 49 14.88 1.96 -16.44
C ARG A 49 16.06 1.56 -15.59
N GLU A 50 17.27 1.77 -16.08
CA GLU A 50 18.46 1.60 -15.24
C GLU A 50 18.42 2.56 -14.05
N VAL A 51 18.71 2.01 -12.87
CA VAL A 51 18.73 2.73 -11.60
C VAL A 51 20.12 2.67 -10.99
N ALA A 52 20.47 3.69 -10.19
CA ALA A 52 21.80 3.82 -9.60
C ALA A 52 22.01 2.99 -8.32
N TRP A 53 20.95 2.38 -7.77
CA TRP A 53 21.00 1.57 -6.55
C TRP A 53 20.82 0.08 -6.85
N ASP A 54 21.15 -0.76 -5.87
CA ASP A 54 20.90 -2.20 -5.94
C ASP A 54 19.41 -2.48 -5.71
N TRP A 55 18.64 -2.54 -6.79
CA TRP A 55 17.20 -2.81 -6.76
C TRP A 55 16.85 -4.23 -6.27
N ARG A 56 17.80 -5.18 -6.28
CA ARG A 56 17.56 -6.51 -5.69
C ARG A 56 17.63 -6.46 -4.16
N MET A 57 18.42 -5.54 -3.62
CA MET A 57 18.55 -5.34 -2.18
C MET A 57 17.48 -4.38 -1.64
N PHE A 58 17.27 -3.24 -2.30
CA PHE A 58 16.43 -2.15 -1.80
C PHE A 58 15.07 -2.02 -2.49
N GLY A 59 14.81 -2.85 -3.52
CA GLY A 59 13.57 -2.80 -4.28
C GLY A 59 13.42 -1.50 -5.09
N ARG A 60 12.17 -1.07 -5.22
CA ARG A 60 11.78 0.17 -5.91
C ARG A 60 10.57 0.81 -5.23
N GLY A 61 10.49 2.13 -5.28
CA GLY A 61 9.33 2.88 -4.80
C GLY A 61 8.10 2.66 -5.67
N VAL A 62 6.93 2.63 -5.03
CA VAL A 62 5.62 2.47 -5.67
C VAL A 62 4.74 3.68 -5.44
N THR A 63 3.95 4.04 -6.43
CA THR A 63 2.96 5.12 -6.35
C THR A 63 1.59 4.58 -5.95
N ALA A 64 0.66 5.47 -5.58
CA ALA A 64 -0.75 5.10 -5.38
C ALA A 64 -1.38 4.52 -6.64
N ARG A 65 -0.93 4.94 -7.84
CA ARG A 65 -1.36 4.35 -9.11
C ARG A 65 -0.90 2.88 -9.23
N ASP A 66 0.36 2.60 -8.93
CA ASP A 66 0.91 1.24 -9.00
C ASP A 66 0.14 0.29 -8.07
N ALA A 67 -0.15 0.74 -6.85
CA ALA A 67 -0.93 -0.02 -5.88
C ALA A 67 -2.40 -0.19 -6.34
N ALA A 68 -3.02 0.85 -6.90
CA ALA A 68 -4.37 0.77 -7.45
C ALA A 68 -4.45 -0.29 -8.56
N GLU A 69 -3.50 -0.29 -9.50
CA GLU A 69 -3.41 -1.27 -10.57
C GLU A 69 -3.12 -2.68 -10.05
N ARG A 70 -2.22 -2.83 -9.06
CA ARG A 70 -1.87 -4.13 -8.47
C ARG A 70 -3.04 -4.78 -7.72
N PHE A 71 -3.76 -4.02 -6.90
CA PHE A 71 -4.76 -4.55 -5.97
C PHE A 71 -6.21 -4.35 -6.43
N GLY A 72 -6.41 -3.72 -7.60
CA GLY A 72 -7.75 -3.41 -8.10
C GLY A 72 -8.49 -2.38 -7.24
N TRP A 73 -7.75 -1.47 -6.60
CA TRP A 73 -8.31 -0.39 -5.81
C TRP A 73 -8.57 0.84 -6.67
N SER A 74 -9.42 1.75 -6.20
CA SER A 74 -9.38 3.12 -6.71
C SER A 74 -8.10 3.80 -6.22
N ILE A 75 -7.65 4.82 -6.95
CA ILE A 75 -6.42 5.56 -6.59
C ILE A 75 -6.51 6.13 -5.17
N GLY A 76 -7.66 6.72 -4.79
CA GLY A 76 -7.84 7.26 -3.45
C GLY A 76 -7.77 6.17 -2.37
N VAL A 77 -8.32 4.98 -2.59
CA VAL A 77 -8.17 3.88 -1.61
C VAL A 77 -6.72 3.40 -1.55
N ALA A 78 -6.02 3.34 -2.68
CA ALA A 78 -4.62 2.95 -2.69
C ALA A 78 -3.73 3.94 -1.92
N GLU A 79 -4.01 5.24 -2.05
CA GLU A 79 -3.35 6.29 -1.28
C GLU A 79 -3.55 6.08 0.23
N GLU A 80 -4.80 5.89 0.68
CA GLU A 80 -5.11 5.67 2.10
C GLU A 80 -4.47 4.39 2.67
N GLU A 81 -4.41 3.29 1.90
CA GLU A 81 -3.79 2.05 2.37
C GLU A 81 -2.26 2.16 2.44
N LEU A 82 -1.63 2.89 1.52
CA LEU A 82 -0.19 3.17 1.55
C LEU A 82 0.17 4.09 2.71
N GLU A 83 -0.59 5.16 2.92
CA GLU A 83 -0.45 6.05 4.08
C GLU A 83 -0.64 5.29 5.40
N MET A 84 -1.65 4.42 5.48
CA MET A 84 -1.85 3.58 6.66
C MET A 84 -0.65 2.67 6.94
N ALA A 85 -0.05 2.07 5.89
CA ALA A 85 1.13 1.23 6.06
C ALA A 85 2.38 2.04 6.48
N GLU A 86 2.51 3.27 6.00
CA GLU A 86 3.55 4.20 6.45
C GLU A 86 3.37 4.59 7.92
N GLU A 87 2.16 4.94 8.35
CA GLU A 87 1.87 5.30 9.75
C GLU A 87 2.17 4.16 10.72
N ARG A 88 2.10 2.91 10.25
CA ARG A 88 2.49 1.71 11.00
C ARG A 88 4.00 1.45 10.98
N GLY A 89 4.79 2.31 10.35
CA GLY A 89 6.24 2.20 10.20
C GLY A 89 6.68 1.11 9.22
N VAL A 90 5.76 0.53 8.44
CA VAL A 90 6.08 -0.55 7.49
C VAL A 90 6.63 0.01 6.18
N LEU A 91 6.06 1.12 5.73
CA LEU A 91 6.54 1.86 4.57
C LEU A 91 7.14 3.20 4.99
N CYS A 92 7.94 3.79 4.11
CA CYS A 92 8.38 5.18 4.22
C CYS A 92 8.12 5.92 2.91
N ARG A 93 7.93 7.25 3.00
CA ARG A 93 7.67 8.09 1.82
C ARG A 93 8.94 8.73 1.25
N GLU A 94 8.97 8.84 -0.07
CA GLU A 94 9.87 9.69 -0.84
C GLU A 94 9.05 10.74 -1.57
N GLU A 95 9.29 12.02 -1.28
CA GLU A 95 8.71 13.14 -2.01
C GLU A 95 9.75 13.72 -2.96
N GLY A 96 9.51 13.55 -4.27
CA GLY A 96 10.40 14.01 -5.32
C GLY A 96 9.68 14.74 -6.45
N ILE A 97 10.44 15.15 -7.46
CA ILE A 97 9.92 15.82 -8.66
C ILE A 97 8.99 14.89 -9.45
N GLU A 98 9.24 13.59 -9.38
CA GLU A 98 8.40 12.56 -10.02
C GLU A 98 7.10 12.26 -9.25
N GLY A 99 6.90 12.89 -8.08
CA GLY A 99 5.75 12.71 -7.20
C GLY A 99 6.08 11.91 -5.95
N LEU A 100 5.01 11.49 -5.25
CA LEU A 100 5.06 10.72 -4.02
C LEU A 100 5.24 9.22 -4.32
N LYS A 101 6.27 8.61 -3.74
CA LYS A 101 6.50 7.17 -3.77
C LYS A 101 6.59 6.62 -2.35
N PHE A 102 6.18 5.38 -2.19
CA PHE A 102 6.30 4.61 -0.96
C PHE A 102 7.29 3.47 -1.15
N TRP A 103 8.13 3.24 -0.13
CA TRP A 103 9.18 2.23 -0.11
C TRP A 103 9.02 1.32 1.11
N GLU A 104 9.58 0.11 1.07
CA GLU A 104 9.74 -0.66 2.31
C GLU A 104 10.63 0.12 3.28
N ASN A 105 10.19 0.23 4.53
CA ASN A 105 10.96 0.89 5.55
C ASN A 105 12.07 -0.02 6.08
N PHE A 106 13.33 0.34 5.82
CA PHE A 106 14.52 -0.36 6.29
C PHE A 106 15.14 0.25 7.55
N ILE A 107 14.50 1.27 8.13
CA ILE A 107 15.01 2.02 9.28
C ILE A 107 14.11 1.71 10.49
N ASP A 108 14.69 1.11 11.52
CA ASP A 108 14.10 0.90 12.85
C ASP A 108 14.23 2.15 13.74
#